data_AF-A0A349BRI1-F1
#
_entry.id   AF-A0A349BRI1-F1
#
_cell.length_a   1.000
_cell.length_b   1.000
_cell.length_c   1.000
_cell.angle_alpha   90.00
_cell.angle_beta   90.00
_cell.angle_gamma   90.00
#
_symmetry.space_group_name_H-M   'P 1'
#
loop_
_entity.id
_entity.type
_entity.pdbx_description
1 polymer ?
#
loop_
_entity_poly.entity_id
_entity_poly.type
_entity_poly.pdbx_seq_one_letter_code
_entity_poly.pdbx_strand_id
1 'polypeptide(L)' 'MKIVIAGGGEVGFHLAKLLSFESLDITLIDTEKDRLNYAESHLDIKAIKGDALSLSLMQEANVASSDL' A
#
# COMPACT_ATOMS: atom_id res chain seq x y z
N MET A 1 9.63 3.91 -9.52
CA MET A 1 8.63 4.88 -9.05
C MET A 1 8.00 4.29 -7.80
N LYS A 2 7.84 5.09 -6.76
CA LYS A 2 7.30 4.67 -5.45
C LYS A 2 5.88 5.15 -5.30
N ILE A 3 4.97 4.24 -4.95
CA ILE A 3 3.54 4.52 -4.85
C ILE A 3 3.03 4.11 -3.47
N VAL A 4 2.30 4.99 -2.80
CA VAL A 4 1.63 4.68 -1.53
C VAL A 4 0.12 4.69 -1.73
N ILE A 5 -0.52 3.57 -1.42
CA ILE A 5 -1.97 3.40 -1.51
C ILE A 5 -2.56 3.40 -0.11
N ALA A 6 -3.38 4.41 0.20
CA ALA A 6 -4.13 4.52 1.44
C ALA A 6 -5.50 3.83 1.32
N GLY A 7 -5.58 2.59 1.79
CA GLY A 7 -6.78 1.75 1.81
C GLY A 7 -6.64 0.54 0.88
N GLY A 8 -6.71 -0.66 1.43
CA GLY A 8 -6.69 -1.96 0.76
C GLY A 8 -8.08 -2.60 0.58
N GLY A 9 -9.14 -1.79 0.53
CA GLY A 9 -10.45 -2.24 0.05
C GLY A 9 -10.43 -2.65 -1.43
N GLU A 10 -11.60 -2.91 -2.04
CA GLU A 10 -11.65 -3.41 -3.42
C GLU A 10 -10.88 -2.53 -4.43
N VAL A 11 -11.11 -1.22 -4.38
CA VAL A 11 -10.47 -0.28 -5.33
C VAL A 11 -8.95 -0.23 -5.11
N GLY A 12 -8.50 -0.11 -3.86
CA GLY A 12 -7.07 -0.03 -3.55
C GLY A 12 -6.32 -1.30 -3.87
N PHE A 13 -6.92 -2.47 -3.60
CA PHE A 13 -6.35 -3.76 -3.99
C PHE A 13 -6.27 -3.91 -5.52
N HIS A 14 -7.32 -3.55 -6.25
CA HIS A 14 -7.30 -3.61 -7.71
C HIS A 14 -6.29 -2.64 -8.32
N LEU A 15 -6.14 -1.45 -7.76
CA LEU A 15 -5.13 -0.49 -8.17
C LEU A 15 -3.72 -1.03 -7.89
N ALA A 16 -3.46 -1.53 -6.67
CA ALA A 16 -2.20 -2.15 -6.31
C ALA A 16 -1.87 -3.31 -7.27
N LYS A 17 -2.85 -4.12 -7.62
CA LYS A 17 -2.71 -5.24 -8.56
C LYS A 17 -2.33 -4.79 -9.96
N LEU A 18 -2.98 -3.75 -10.49
CA LEU A 18 -2.65 -3.24 -11.82
C LEU A 18 -1.22 -2.70 -11.87
N LEU A 19 -0.83 -1.98 -10.83
CA LEU A 19 0.48 -1.33 -10.75
C LEU A 19 1.61 -2.32 -10.41
N SER A 20 1.32 -3.40 -9.67
CA SER A 20 2.35 -4.37 -9.26
C SER A 20 2.99 -5.09 -10.45
N PHE A 21 2.34 -5.12 -11.61
CA PHE A 21 2.89 -5.73 -12.82
C PHE A 21 3.95 -4.88 -13.52
N GLU A 22 4.08 -3.60 -13.17
CA GLU A 22 5.02 -2.67 -13.81
C GLU A 22 6.38 -2.54 -13.07
N SER A 23 6.70 -3.49 -12.17
CA SER A 23 7.92 -3.44 -11.33
C SER A 23 8.06 -2.14 -10.53
N LEU A 24 6.91 -1.65 -10.02
CA LEU A 24 6.83 -0.46 -9.18
C LEU A 24 6.95 -0.83 -7.71
N ASP A 25 7.50 0.09 -6.90
CA ASP A 25 7.64 -0.10 -5.46
C ASP A 25 6.36 0.42 -4.78
N ILE A 26 5.45 -0.50 -4.47
CA ILE A 26 4.11 -0.18 -3.98
C ILE A 26 4.02 -0.48 -2.48
N THR A 27 3.57 0.51 -1.72
CA THR A 27 3.24 0.36 -0.29
C THR A 27 1.74 0.52 -0.08
N LEU A 28 1.08 -0.51 0.40
CA LEU A 28 -0.35 -0.50 0.74
C LEU A 28 -0.54 -0.30 2.24
N ILE A 29 -1.38 0.66 2.61
CA ILE A 29 -1.74 0.97 4.00
C ILE A 29 -3.21 0.63 4.20
N ASP A 30 -3.54 -0.17 5.21
CA ASP A 30 -4.93 -0.39 5.64
C ASP A 30 -4.98 -0.66 7.15
N THR A 31 -6.11 -0.37 7.77
CA THR A 31 -6.37 -0.71 9.17
C THR A 31 -6.63 -2.20 9.36
N GLU A 32 -7.19 -2.85 8.32
CA GLU A 32 -7.62 -4.25 8.35
C GLU A 32 -6.53 -5.20 7.88
N LYS A 33 -6.05 -5.99 8.84
CA LYS A 33 -4.94 -6.93 8.64
C LYS A 33 -5.25 -8.00 7.59
N ASP A 34 -6.48 -8.48 7.52
CA ASP A 34 -6.85 -9.55 6.59
C ASP A 34 -6.74 -9.10 5.13
N ARG A 35 -7.05 -7.84 4.85
CA ARG A 35 -6.89 -7.24 3.50
C ARG A 35 -5.43 -7.12 3.12
N LEU A 36 -4.58 -6.69 4.07
CA LEU A 36 -3.14 -6.58 3.86
C LEU A 36 -2.50 -7.94 3.61
N ASN A 37 -2.83 -8.95 4.42
CA ASN A 37 -2.36 -10.32 4.21
C ASN A 37 -2.79 -10.86 2.84
N TYR A 38 -4.03 -10.59 2.43
CA TYR A 38 -4.53 -10.98 1.12
C TYR A 38 -3.74 -10.28 0.00
N ALA A 39 -3.48 -8.98 0.14
CA ALA A 39 -2.69 -8.22 -0.82
C ALA A 39 -1.24 -8.71 -0.94
N GLU A 40 -0.51 -8.86 0.16
CA GLU A 40 0.88 -9.36 0.17
C GLU A 40 1.00 -10.80 -0.35
N SER A 41 -0.01 -11.64 -0.14
CA SER A 41 0.03 -13.02 -0.62
C SER A 41 -0.25 -13.17 -2.12
N HIS A 42 -0.88 -12.17 -2.74
CA HIS A 42 -1.26 -12.22 -4.16
C HIS A 42 -0.46 -11.26 -5.03
N LEU A 43 0.14 -10.22 -4.45
CA LEU A 43 0.82 -9.12 -5.14
C LEU A 43 2.23 -8.92 -4.57
N ASP A 44 3.16 -8.50 -5.43
CA ASP A 44 4.51 -8.12 -5.00
C ASP A 44 4.50 -6.66 -4.52
N ILE A 45 4.00 -6.44 -3.30
CA ILE A 45 3.86 -5.12 -2.67
C ILE A 45 4.27 -5.20 -1.20
N LYS A 46 4.58 -4.04 -0.61
CA LYS A 46 4.76 -3.89 0.84
C LYS A 46 3.42 -3.55 1.49
N ALA A 47 3.02 -4.23 2.56
CA ALA A 47 1.84 -3.82 3.33
C ALA A 47 2.20 -3.26 4.71
N ILE A 48 1.49 -2.22 5.13
CA ILE A 48 1.64 -1.58 6.44
C ILE A 48 0.27 -1.50 7.09
N LYS A 49 0.17 -2.04 8.31
CA LYS A 49 -1.07 -1.95 9.09
C LYS A 49 -1.12 -0.62 9.83
N GLY A 50 -2.16 0.17 9.56
CA GLY A 50 -2.40 1.40 10.30
C GLY A 50 -3.42 2.30 9.64
N ASP A 51 -3.72 3.41 10.32
CA ASP A 51 -4.56 4.47 9.77
C ASP A 51 -3.73 5.38 8.87
N ALA A 52 -4.12 5.51 7.60
CA ALA A 52 -3.47 6.38 6.64
C ALA A 52 -3.54 7.88 7.00
N LEU A 53 -4.39 8.27 7.95
CA LEU A 53 -4.45 9.63 8.49
C LEU A 53 -3.39 9.88 9.59
N SER A 54 -2.68 8.84 10.04
CA SER A 54 -1.63 8.97 11.04
C SER A 54 -0.33 9.52 10.44
N LEU A 55 0.10 10.68 10.92
CA LEU A 55 1.39 11.29 10.54
C LEU A 55 2.59 10.37 10.77
N SER A 56 2.60 9.63 11.88
CA SER A 56 3.70 8.69 12.17
C SER A 56 3.75 7.54 11.16
N LEU A 57 2.59 7.08 10.70
CA LEU A 57 2.50 6.02 9.71
C LEU A 57 2.91 6.50 8.32
N MET A 58 2.54 7.73 7.94
CA MET A 58 3.00 8.35 6.69
C MET A 58 4.52 8.51 6.64
N GLN A 59 5.16 8.78 7.79
CA GLN A 59 6.61 8.80 7.92
C GLN A 59 7.22 7.40 7.78
N GLU A 60 6.63 6.38 8.42
CA GLU A 60 7.06 4.98 8.32
C GLU A 60 6.91 4.43 6.88
N ALA A 61 5.83 4.79 6.20
CA ALA A 61 5.57 4.47 4.80
C ALA A 61 6.44 5.27 3.82
N ASN A 62 7.28 6.19 4.33
CA ASN A 62 8.20 7.01 3.55
C ASN A 62 7.53 7.77 2.40
N VAL A 63 6.32 8.29 2.66
CA VAL A 63 5.48 9.03 1.70
C VAL A 63 6.23 10.23 1.11
N ALA A 64 7.10 10.87 1.90
CA ALA A 64 7.92 11.99 1.44
C ALA A 64 8.86 11.65 0.27
N SER A 65 9.22 10.37 0.11
CA SER A 65 10.03 9.88 -0.99
C SER A 65 9.22 9.22 -2.11
N SER A 66 7.88 9.23 -1.98
CA SER A 66 6.98 8.61 -2.94
C SER A 66 6.61 9.58 -4.04
N ASP A 67 6.43 9.04 -5.24
CA ASP A 67 6.08 9.81 -6.43
C ASP A 67 4.55 9.98 -6.55
N LEU A 68 3.80 9.04 -5.95
CA LEU A 68 2.34 9.00 -5.92
C LEU A 68 1.80 8.50 -4.57
#